data_AF-A0AAV5MTC7-F1
#
_entry.id   AF-A0AAV5MTC7-F1
#
_cell.length_a   1.000
_cell.length_b   1.000
_cell.length_c   1.000
_cell.angle_alpha   90.00
_cell.angle_beta   90.00
_cell.angle_gamma   90.00
#
_symmetry.space_group_name_H-M   'P 1'
#
loop_
_entity.id
_entity.type
_entity.pdbx_description
1 polymer ?
#
loop_
_entity_poly.entity_id
_entity_poly.type
_entity_poly.pdbx_seq_one_letter_code
_entity_poly.pdbx_strand_id
1 'polypeptide(L)' 'MKIQAHHLVVLLIGLKLLLISDALNRSSFPNGFLFGTASSAYQYEGGAREGGRGPSIWDTFTHKYPG' A
#
# COMPACT_ATOMS: atom_id res chain seq x y z
N MET A 1 -43.64 -11.37 -0.70
CA MET A 1 -42.61 -12.40 -0.38
C MET A 1 -41.32 -12.30 -1.18
N LYS A 2 -41.26 -11.74 -2.41
CA LYS A 2 -39.99 -11.63 -3.18
C LYS A 2 -38.96 -10.66 -2.58
N ILE A 3 -39.40 -9.52 -2.04
CA ILE A 3 -38.50 -8.49 -1.46
C ILE A 3 -37.69 -9.02 -0.26
N GLN A 4 -38.31 -9.84 0.59
CA GLN A 4 -37.64 -10.44 1.76
C GLN A 4 -36.48 -11.37 1.38
N ALA A 5 -36.58 -12.06 0.24
CA ALA A 5 -35.51 -12.93 -0.25
C ALA A 5 -34.28 -12.14 -0.75
N HIS A 6 -34.48 -10.99 -1.39
CA HIS A 6 -33.37 -10.16 -1.87
C HIS A 6 -32.56 -9.55 -0.73
N HIS A 7 -33.22 -9.06 0.33
CA HIS A 7 -32.52 -8.57 1.53
C HIS A 7 -31.75 -9.68 2.25
N LEU A 8 -32.33 -10.88 2.33
CA LEU A 8 -31.66 -12.04 2.92
C LEU A 8 -30.43 -12.44 2.10
N VAL A 9 -30.52 -12.45 0.76
CA VAL A 9 -29.38 -12.77 -0.11
C VAL A 9 -28.26 -11.73 0.02
N VAL A 10 -28.59 -10.44 0.07
CA VAL A 10 -27.59 -9.37 0.30
C VAL A 10 -26.95 -9.50 1.67
N LEU A 11 -27.72 -9.82 2.70
CA LEU A 11 -27.20 -10.08 4.06
C LEU A 11 -26.29 -11.31 4.09
N LEU A 12 -26.65 -12.39 3.41
CA LEU A 12 -25.84 -13.61 3.33
C LEU A 12 -24.57 -13.39 2.53
N ILE A 13 -24.60 -12.60 1.45
CA ILE A 13 -23.39 -12.22 0.69
C ILE A 13 -22.48 -11.34 1.55
N GLY A 14 -23.01 -10.33 2.23
CA GLY A 14 -22.25 -9.48 3.15
C GLY A 14 -21.65 -10.25 4.32
N LEU A 15 -22.43 -11.17 4.92
CA LEU A 15 -21.96 -12.06 5.99
C LEU A 15 -20.91 -13.03 5.47
N LYS A 16 -21.09 -13.62 4.28
CA LYS A 16 -20.09 -14.49 3.65
C LYS A 16 -18.80 -13.72 3.32
N LEU A 17 -18.89 -12.48 2.87
CA LEU A 17 -17.72 -11.63 2.63
C LEU A 17 -16.98 -11.27 3.94
N LEU A 18 -17.71 -11.05 5.03
CA LEU A 18 -17.14 -10.82 6.36
C LEU A 18 -16.49 -12.09 6.95
N LEU A 19 -17.08 -13.26 6.68
CA LEU A 19 -16.61 -14.56 7.18
C LEU A 19 -15.49 -15.19 6.34
N ILE A 20 -15.30 -14.79 5.08
CA ILE A 20 -14.16 -15.22 4.23
C ILE A 20 -12.98 -14.24 4.40
N SER A 21 -12.58 -13.98 5.64
CA SER A 21 -11.29 -13.33 5.89
C SER A 21 -10.25 -14.42 6.16
N ASP A 22 -9.76 -15.07 5.10
CA ASP A 22 -8.58 -15.91 5.22
C ASP A 22 -7.39 -15.02 5.57
N ALA A 23 -6.89 -15.16 6.80
CA ALA A 23 -5.69 -14.49 7.23
C ALA A 23 -4.51 -15.02 6.41
N LEU A 24 -4.04 -14.22 5.46
CA LEU A 24 -2.81 -14.52 4.72
C LEU A 24 -1.68 -14.71 5.72
N ASN A 25 -1.04 -15.86 5.65
CA ASN A 25 0.09 -16.19 6.52
C ASN A 25 1.23 -16.75 5.67
N ARG A 26 2.38 -17.05 6.29
CA ARG A 26 3.59 -17.40 5.55
C ARG A 26 3.44 -18.69 4.73
N SER A 27 2.57 -19.62 5.13
CA SER A 27 2.32 -20.88 4.39
C SER A 27 1.44 -20.67 3.14
N SER A 28 0.84 -19.48 2.98
CA SER A 28 0.12 -19.11 1.76
C SER A 28 1.05 -18.85 0.56
N PHE A 29 2.37 -18.81 0.77
CA PHE A 29 3.38 -18.50 -0.24
C PHE A 29 4.41 -19.62 -0.37
N PRO A 30 4.97 -19.87 -1.56
CA PRO A 30 6.01 -20.90 -1.76
C PRO A 30 7.22 -20.75 -0.82
N ASN A 31 7.91 -21.86 -0.60
CA ASN A 31 9.22 -21.84 0.05
C ASN A 31 10.17 -20.96 -0.76
N GLY A 32 10.91 -20.09 -0.06
CA GLY A 32 11.80 -19.12 -0.70
C GLY A 32 11.13 -17.85 -1.24
N PHE A 33 9.80 -17.70 -1.10
CA PHE A 33 9.14 -16.43 -1.44
C PHE A 33 9.72 -15.27 -0.63
N LEU A 34 10.20 -14.23 -1.31
CA LEU A 34 10.86 -13.09 -0.68
C LEU A 34 9.84 -12.00 -0.37
N PHE A 35 9.77 -11.62 0.90
CA PHE A 35 9.08 -10.41 1.33
C PHE A 35 10.11 -9.33 1.60
N GLY A 36 9.83 -8.12 1.15
CA GLY A 36 10.71 -6.98 1.33
C GLY A 36 9.94 -5.67 1.30
N THR A 37 10.66 -4.59 1.50
CA THR A 37 10.17 -3.22 1.39
C THR A 37 11.13 -2.42 0.51
N ALA A 38 10.70 -1.24 0.05
CA ALA A 38 11.50 -0.36 -0.78
C ALA A 38 11.30 1.10 -0.36
N SER A 39 12.32 1.91 -0.59
CA SER A 39 12.30 3.37 -0.42
C SER A 39 12.97 4.03 -1.62
N SER A 40 12.94 5.36 -1.69
CA SER A 40 13.71 6.13 -2.67
C SER A 40 14.57 7.19 -1.99
N ALA A 41 15.69 7.53 -2.61
CA ALA A 41 16.71 8.40 -2.04
C ALA A 41 16.15 9.76 -1.61
N TYR A 42 15.53 10.50 -2.55
CA TYR A 42 15.00 11.84 -2.27
C TYR A 42 13.87 11.84 -1.23
N GLN A 43 13.11 10.75 -1.12
CA GLN A 43 12.02 10.64 -0.16
C GLN A 43 12.50 10.38 1.28
N TYR A 44 13.69 9.80 1.46
CA TYR A 44 14.11 9.29 2.78
C TYR A 44 15.49 9.77 3.25
N GLU A 45 16.50 9.88 2.38
CA GLU A 45 17.89 10.09 2.81
C GLU A 45 18.12 11.45 3.47
N GLY A 46 17.47 12.52 2.99
CA GLY A 46 17.76 13.89 3.44
C GLY A 46 19.16 14.34 2.98
N GLY A 47 19.89 15.08 3.84
CA GLY A 47 21.29 15.44 3.58
C GLY A 47 21.54 16.20 2.27
N ALA A 48 20.55 16.95 1.76
CA ALA A 48 20.56 17.47 0.40
C ALA A 48 21.75 18.39 0.06
N ARG A 49 22.41 18.96 1.08
CA ARG A 49 23.57 19.87 0.98
C ARG A 49 24.84 19.32 1.63
N GLU A 50 24.85 18.05 2.01
CA GLU A 50 25.95 17.42 2.72
C GLU A 50 26.84 16.60 1.78
N GLY A 51 28.07 16.30 2.23
CA GLY A 51 28.94 15.30 1.59
C GLY A 51 29.34 15.58 0.14
N GLY A 52 29.19 16.81 -0.36
CA GLY A 52 29.46 17.14 -1.76
C GLY A 52 28.40 16.63 -2.75
N ARG A 53 27.21 16.24 -2.27
CA ARG A 53 26.08 15.85 -3.14
C ARG A 53 25.70 16.99 -4.10
N GLY A 54 25.60 16.67 -5.39
CA GLY A 54 25.06 17.59 -6.40
C GLY A 54 23.53 17.69 -6.33
N PRO A 55 22.94 18.85 -6.73
CA PRO A 55 21.49 19.01 -6.74
C PRO A 55 20.82 18.08 -7.75
N SER A 56 19.70 17.49 -7.35
CA SER A 56 18.81 16.74 -8.24
C SER A 56 17.74 17.66 -8.85
N ILE A 57 17.01 17.13 -9.83
CA ILE A 57 15.84 17.81 -10.41
C ILE A 57 14.79 18.08 -9.32
N TRP A 58 14.59 17.14 -8.39
CA TRP A 58 13.64 17.28 -7.29
C TRP A 58 14.01 18.40 -6.33
N ASP A 59 15.31 18.58 -6.02
CA ASP A 59 15.78 19.72 -5.23
C ASP A 59 15.37 21.03 -5.90
N THR A 60 15.63 21.15 -7.21
CA THR A 60 15.30 22.37 -7.96
C THR A 60 13.80 22.65 -7.96
N PHE A 61 13.00 21.63 -8.24
CA PHE A 61 11.55 21.77 -8.33
C PHE A 61 10.93 22.19 -7.01
N THR A 62 11.23 21.51 -5.90
CA THR A 62 10.57 21.79 -4.60
C THR A 62 11.01 23.11 -3.99
N HIS A 63 12.26 23.55 -4.22
CA HIS A 63 12.70 24.88 -3.78
C HIS A 63 12.08 26.00 -4.63
N LYS A 64 11.85 25.75 -5.93
CA LYS A 64 11.28 26.75 -6.84
C LYS A 64 9.77 26.93 -6.63
N TYR A 65 9.07 25.87 -6.19
CA TYR A 65 7.61 25.87 -6.01
C TYR A 65 7.22 25.29 -4.64
N PRO A 66 7.41 26.03 -3.53
CA PRO A 66 7.17 25.54 -2.17
C PRO A 66 5.70 25.50 -1.73
N GLY A 67 4.80 26.15 -2.49
CA GLY A 67 3.39 26.35 -2.12
C GLY A 67 3.06 27.81 -1.84
#